data_AF-D8MBV8-F1
#
_entry.id   AF-D8MBV8-F1
#
_cell.length_a   1.000
_cell.length_b   1.000
_cell.length_c   1.000
_cell.angle_alpha   90.00
_cell.angle_beta   90.00
_cell.angle_gamma   90.00
#
_symmetry.space_group_name_H-M   'P 1'
#
loop_
_entity.id
_entity.type
_entity.pdbx_description
1 polymer ?
#
loop_
_entity_poly.entity_id
_entity_poly.type
_entity_poly.pdbx_seq_one_letter_code
_entity_poly.pdbx_strand_id
1 'polypeptide(L)'
;MLSGTIKGFIDVGLPSRIHSRCPLNLDKTIFRRFAESIIALEREILSTYRTEIHIPLLIMTNEFNRKHIESGFQANNFYGLQEDQIVFFSQGSFPYIDDEGSCLMREKYRVFLPLPCTPDCSVAQR
;
A
#
# COMPACT_ATOMS: atom_id res chain seq x y z
N MET A 1 2.21 -21.23 -1.64
CA MET A 1 1.91 -19.90 -1.07
C MET A 1 3.19 -19.07 -1.19
N LEU A 2 3.22 -18.00 -1.99
CA LEU A 2 4.35 -17.07 -1.97
C LEU A 2 4.28 -16.31 -0.65
N SER A 3 4.90 -16.86 0.39
CA SER A 3 5.09 -16.23 1.70
C SER A 3 6.17 -15.16 1.57
N GLY A 4 5.88 -14.11 0.82
CA GLY A 4 6.67 -12.89 0.79
C GLY A 4 6.00 -11.82 1.63
N THR A 5 6.74 -11.22 2.56
CA THR A 5 6.27 -10.06 3.33
C THR A 5 5.83 -8.96 2.37
N ILE A 6 4.63 -8.41 2.56
CA ILE A 6 4.16 -7.28 1.77
C ILE A 6 5.08 -6.09 2.02
N LYS A 7 5.57 -5.46 0.95
CA LYS A 7 6.57 -4.39 1.03
C LYS A 7 6.22 -3.28 2.02
N GLY A 8 4.95 -2.90 2.11
CA GLY A 8 4.51 -1.85 3.03
C GLY A 8 4.69 -2.18 4.52
N PHE A 9 4.78 -3.47 4.88
CA PHE A 9 5.06 -3.92 6.26
C PHE A 9 6.54 -4.14 6.54
N ILE A 10 7.44 -3.87 5.59
CA ILE A 10 8.88 -3.99 5.81
C ILE A 10 9.35 -2.88 6.75
N ASP A 11 10.16 -3.24 7.75
CA ASP A 11 11.02 -2.30 8.45
C ASP A 11 12.37 -2.25 7.73
N VAL A 12 12.73 -1.04 7.32
CA VAL A 12 13.97 -0.72 6.60
C VAL A 12 15.16 -0.48 7.54
N GLY A 13 14.99 -0.61 8.86
CA GLY A 13 16.05 -0.48 9.85
C GLY A 13 16.48 0.96 10.10
N LEU A 14 15.59 1.93 9.88
CA LEU A 14 15.92 3.35 10.04
C LEU A 14 16.15 3.72 11.51
N PRO A 15 17.28 4.39 11.85
CA PRO A 15 17.54 4.91 13.19
C PRO A 15 16.60 6.08 13.43
N SER A 16 15.45 5.74 13.97
CA SER A 16 14.32 6.64 14.06
C SER A 16 14.45 7.33 15.40
N ARG A 17 14.68 8.63 15.34
CA ARG A 17 15.01 9.53 16.45
C ARG A 17 13.82 9.75 17.40
N ILE A 18 13.29 8.66 17.94
CA ILE A 18 12.28 8.63 19.00
C ILE A 18 12.76 7.59 20.01
N HIS A 19 13.47 8.08 21.02
CA HIS A 19 13.66 7.38 22.28
C HIS A 19 12.29 6.96 22.85
N SER A 20 12.13 5.66 23.09
CA SER A 20 11.60 5.11 24.34
C SER A 20 10.26 5.61 24.91
N ARG A 21 9.17 5.73 24.13
CA ARG A 21 7.82 5.87 24.73
C ARG A 21 6.68 5.05 24.09
N CYS A 22 6.98 4.06 23.25
CA CYS A 22 5.98 3.05 22.86
C CYS A 22 6.47 1.67 23.34
N PRO A 23 5.74 0.99 24.24
CA PRO A 23 6.16 -0.30 24.83
C PRO A 23 5.95 -1.51 23.91
N LEU A 24 5.76 -1.29 22.61
CA LEU A 24 5.61 -2.35 21.64
C LEU A 24 6.67 -2.13 20.57
N ASN A 25 7.64 -3.06 20.49
CA ASN A 25 8.54 -3.26 19.36
C ASN A 25 7.70 -3.63 18.12
N LEU A 26 6.98 -2.64 17.60
CA LEU A 26 6.28 -2.72 16.34
C LEU A 26 7.16 -1.97 15.36
N ASP A 27 8.03 -2.77 14.74
CA ASP A 27 9.02 -2.40 13.75
C ASP A 27 8.44 -1.37 12.77
N LYS A 28 9.25 -0.36 12.43
CA LYS A 28 8.76 0.90 11.84
C LYS A 28 8.48 0.72 10.35
N THR A 29 7.33 0.15 10.07
CA THR A 29 6.89 -0.17 8.72
C THR A 29 6.81 1.07 7.82
N ILE A 30 6.97 0.84 6.52
CA ILE A 30 6.78 1.88 5.50
C ILE A 30 5.36 2.49 5.61
N PHE A 31 4.32 1.67 5.81
CA PHE A 31 2.96 2.15 6.00
C PHE A 31 2.81 3.12 7.18
N ARG A 32 3.46 2.82 8.30
CA ARG A 32 3.45 3.70 9.48
C ARG A 32 4.05 5.07 9.15
N ARG A 33 5.14 5.12 8.39
CA ARG A 33 5.77 6.38 8.00
C ARG A 33 4.86 7.23 7.12
N PHE A 34 4.15 6.63 6.17
CA PHE A 34 3.18 7.37 5.37
C PHE A 34 2.03 7.92 6.23
N ALA A 35 1.49 7.12 7.14
CA ALA A 35 0.42 7.56 8.03
C ALA A 35 0.88 8.71 8.95
N GLU A 36 2.06 8.60 9.56
CA GLU A 36 2.60 9.67 10.42
C GLU A 36 2.88 10.97 9.65
N SER A 37 3.36 10.87 8.41
CA SER A 37 3.56 12.04 7.55
C SER A 37 2.23 12.74 7.24
N ILE A 38 1.16 11.99 6.99
CA ILE A 38 -0.18 12.56 6.78
C ILE A 38 -0.66 13.29 8.04
N ILE A 39 -0.57 12.64 9.20
CA ILE A 39 -0.97 13.24 10.49
C ILE A 39 -0.16 14.50 10.78
N ALA A 40 1.14 14.51 10.51
CA ALA A 40 1.99 15.67 10.69
C ALA A 40 1.53 16.84 9.81
N LEU A 41 1.19 16.57 8.54
CA LEU A 41 0.71 17.57 7.59
C LEU A 41 -0.67 18.13 7.98
N GLU A 42 -1.60 17.28 8.42
CA GLU A 42 -2.91 17.72 8.92
C GLU A 42 -2.77 18.64 10.13
N ARG A 43 -1.87 18.32 11.07
CA ARG A 43 -1.57 19.16 12.24
C ARG A 43 -0.93 20.49 11.85
N GLU A 44 -0.03 20.48 10.88
CA GLU A 44 0.60 21.71 10.37
C GLU A 44 -0.44 22.64 9.74
N ILE A 45 -1.35 22.09 8.94
CA ILE A 45 -2.43 22.84 8.30
C ILE A 45 -3.41 23.37 9.34
N LEU A 46 -3.78 22.57 10.34
CA LEU A 46 -4.61 23.02 11.45
C LEU A 46 -3.97 24.15 12.24
N SER A 47 -2.66 24.10 12.50
CA SER A 47 -1.97 25.14 13.26
C SER A 47 -1.77 26.44 12.47
N THR A 48 -1.46 26.33 11.17
CA THR A 48 -1.17 27.46 10.29
C THR A 48 -2.42 28.15 9.79
N TYR A 49 -3.40 27.36 9.32
CA TYR A 49 -4.61 27.87 8.65
C TYR A 49 -5.87 27.75 9.51
N ARG A 50 -5.78 27.21 10.74
CA ARG A 50 -6.92 27.00 11.65
C ARG A 50 -8.07 26.23 11.00
N THR A 51 -7.74 25.39 10.03
CA THR A 51 -8.69 24.60 9.25
C THR A 51 -8.42 23.12 9.51
N GLU A 52 -9.46 22.41 9.95
CA GLU A 52 -9.40 20.97 10.10
C GLU A 52 -9.61 20.31 8.73
N ILE A 53 -8.68 19.44 8.36
CA ILE A 53 -8.73 18.67 7.11
C ILE A 53 -8.40 17.21 7.39
N HIS A 54 -8.89 16.34 6.52
CA HIS A 54 -8.56 14.91 6.52
C HIS A 54 -8.05 14.53 5.14
N ILE A 55 -6.81 14.07 5.06
CA ILE A 55 -6.17 13.68 3.80
C ILE A 55 -6.46 12.19 3.55
N PRO A 56 -7.10 11.83 2.42
CA PRO A 56 -7.38 10.44 2.11
C PRO A 56 -6.11 9.69 1.71
N LEU A 57 -5.90 8.51 2.29
CA LEU A 57 -4.85 7.56 1.93
C LEU A 57 -5.42 6.46 1.04
N LEU A 58 -5.14 6.54 -0.25
CA LEU A 58 -5.54 5.54 -1.23
C LEU A 58 -4.50 4.42 -1.29
N ILE A 59 -4.87 3.21 -0.90
CA ILE A 59 -3.98 2.05 -0.88
C ILE A 59 -4.36 1.09 -2.01
N MET A 60 -3.50 1.04 -3.03
CA MET A 60 -3.64 0.06 -4.11
C MET A 60 -3.15 -1.30 -3.64
N THR A 61 -4.00 -2.31 -3.80
CA THR A 61 -3.76 -3.71 -3.42
C THR A 61 -3.93 -4.63 -4.62
N ASN A 62 -3.63 -5.92 -4.46
CA ASN A 62 -4.03 -6.96 -5.40
C ASN A 62 -4.87 -8.01 -4.64
N GLU A 63 -5.54 -8.89 -5.39
CA GLU A 63 -6.42 -9.91 -4.81
C GLU A 63 -5.73 -10.78 -3.76
N PHE A 64 -4.45 -11.08 -3.95
CA PHE A 64 -3.68 -11.96 -3.06
C PHE A 64 -3.27 -11.29 -1.75
N ASN A 65 -3.07 -9.97 -1.75
CA ASN A 65 -2.46 -9.25 -0.64
C ASN A 65 -3.45 -8.36 0.12
N ARG A 66 -4.61 -8.06 -0.46
CA ARG A 66 -5.62 -7.14 0.08
C ARG A 66 -6.00 -7.46 1.52
N LYS A 67 -6.47 -8.68 1.79
CA LYS A 67 -6.92 -9.09 3.13
C LYS A 67 -5.82 -8.94 4.18
N HIS A 68 -4.58 -9.28 3.83
CA HIS A 68 -3.46 -9.16 4.76
C HIS A 68 -3.12 -7.70 5.06
N ILE A 69 -3.24 -6.80 4.07
CA ILE A 69 -3.06 -5.36 4.27
C ILE A 69 -4.18 -4.80 5.15
N GLU A 70 -5.44 -5.07 4.82
CA GLU A 70 -6.60 -4.58 5.58
C GLU A 70 -6.52 -5.03 7.05
N SER A 71 -6.30 -6.33 7.30
CA SER A 71 -6.13 -6.86 8.66
C SER A 71 -4.90 -6.29 9.36
N GLY A 72 -3.80 -6.05 8.64
CA GLY A 72 -2.61 -5.41 9.20
C GLY A 72 -2.88 -3.97 9.63
N PHE A 73 -3.60 -3.18 8.83
CA PHE A 73 -4.00 -1.82 9.20
C PHE A 73 -4.93 -1.80 10.42
N GLN A 74 -5.92 -2.70 10.45
CA GLN A 74 -6.83 -2.85 11.59
C GLN A 74 -6.09 -3.23 12.88
N ALA A 75 -5.17 -4.20 12.83
CA ALA A 75 -4.38 -4.62 13.98
C ALA A 75 -3.46 -3.51 14.52
N ASN A 76 -3.11 -2.53 13.68
CA ASN A 76 -2.31 -1.37 14.03
C ASN A 76 -3.16 -0.12 14.36
N ASN A 77 -4.47 -0.26 14.51
CA ASN A 77 -5.42 0.85 14.73
C ASN A 77 -5.22 1.98 13.71
N PHE A 78 -5.08 1.60 12.43
CA PHE A 78 -4.88 2.50 11.29
C PHE A 78 -3.70 3.48 11.44
N TYR A 79 -2.73 3.15 12.30
CA TYR A 79 -1.59 4.01 12.65
C TYR A 79 -2.00 5.40 13.16
N GLY A 80 -3.23 5.54 13.68
CA GLY A 80 -3.77 6.80 14.21
C GLY A 80 -4.54 7.66 13.20
N LEU A 81 -4.68 7.24 11.94
CA LEU A 81 -5.62 7.83 10.98
C LEU A 81 -7.06 7.38 11.29
N GLN A 82 -8.05 8.16 10.85
CA GLN A 82 -9.44 7.71 10.88
C GLN A 82 -9.67 6.62 9.81
N GLU A 83 -10.56 5.67 10.08
CA GLU A 83 -10.81 4.53 9.19
C GLU A 83 -11.37 4.97 7.83
N ASP A 84 -12.19 6.02 7.81
CA ASP A 84 -12.79 6.61 6.60
C ASP A 84 -11.78 7.36 5.72
N GLN A 85 -10.62 7.74 6.26
CA GLN A 85 -9.52 8.31 5.48
C GLN A 85 -8.82 7.27 4.61
N ILE A 86 -8.97 5.97 4.90
CA ILE A 86 -8.20 4.92 4.22
C ILE A 86 -9.10 4.19 3.24
N VAL A 87 -8.73 4.25 1.96
CA VAL A 87 -9.49 3.60 0.89
C VAL A 87 -8.65 2.52 0.23
N PHE A 88 -9.05 1.27 0.40
CA PHE A 88 -8.43 0.12 -0.23
C PHE A 88 -9.09 -0.20 -1.58
N PHE A 89 -8.30 -0.17 -2.65
CA PHE A 89 -8.75 -0.55 -3.99
C PHE A 89 -7.86 -1.63 -4.59
N SER A 90 -8.43 -2.50 -5.41
CA SER A 90 -7.71 -3.60 -6.04
C SER A 90 -7.29 -3.21 -7.44
N GLN A 91 -6.02 -3.44 -7.78
CA GLN A 91 -5.52 -3.33 -9.13
C GLN A 91 -6.09 -4.47 -9.99
N GLY A 92 -6.47 -4.15 -11.23
CA GLY A 92 -6.78 -5.17 -12.24
C GLY A 92 -5.53 -5.95 -12.67
N SER A 93 -5.73 -6.98 -13.50
CA SER A 93 -4.65 -7.72 -14.14
C SER A 93 -4.89 -7.79 -15.65
N PHE A 94 -3.82 -7.91 -16.42
CA PHE A 94 -3.88 -8.05 -17.87
C PHE A 94 -3.34 -9.42 -18.29
N PRO A 95 -3.89 -10.05 -19.33
CA PRO A 95 -3.29 -11.27 -19.87
C PRO A 95 -1.93 -10.95 -20.46
N TYR A 96 -0.98 -11.86 -20.26
CA TYR A 96 0.25 -11.82 -21.02
C TYR A 96 -0.04 -12.33 -22.44
N ILE A 97 0.28 -11.51 -23.43
CA ILE A 97 0.10 -11.78 -24.86
C ILE A 97 1.47 -11.81 -25.51
N ASP A 98 1.76 -12.82 -26.31
CA ASP A 98 2.98 -12.89 -27.12
C ASP A 98 2.87 -12.08 -28.42
N ASP A 99 3.97 -12.02 -29.17
CA ASP A 99 4.04 -11.25 -30.43
C ASP A 99 3.08 -11.79 -31.51
N GLU A 100 2.60 -13.03 -31.38
CA GLU A 100 1.63 -13.66 -32.29
C GLU A 100 0.18 -13.44 -31.85
N GLY A 101 -0.05 -12.77 -30.72
CA GLY A 101 -1.38 -12.50 -30.18
C GLY A 101 -1.96 -13.64 -29.33
N SER A 102 -1.16 -14.65 -28.98
CA SER A 102 -1.59 -15.78 -28.15
C SER A 102 -1.44 -15.48 -26.65
N CYS A 103 -2.43 -15.92 -25.87
CA CYS A 103 -2.41 -15.77 -24.41
C CYS A 103 -1.52 -16.83 -23.75
N LEU A 104 -0.64 -16.41 -22.86
CA LEU A 104 0.10 -17.34 -22.01
C LEU A 104 -0.83 -17.99 -20.97
N MET A 105 -0.82 -19.32 -20.93
CA MET A 105 -1.61 -20.09 -19.98
C MET A 105 -0.77 -20.49 -18.77
N ARG A 106 -1.31 -20.32 -17.56
CA ARG A 106 -0.69 -20.83 -16.33
C ARG A 106 -1.00 -22.32 -16.14
N GLU A 107 -2.24 -22.72 -16.40
CA GLU A 107 -2.76 -24.09 -16.31
C GLU A 107 -3.81 -24.30 -17.42
N LYS A 108 -4.25 -25.55 -17.66
CA LYS A 108 -5.16 -25.93 -18.77
C LYS A 108 -6.43 -25.06 -18.90
N TYR A 109 -6.92 -24.51 -17.78
CA TYR A 109 -8.11 -23.65 -17.73
C TYR A 109 -7.87 -22.34 -16.98
N ARG A 110 -6.61 -21.88 -16.91
CA ARG A 110 -6.23 -20.67 -16.17
C ARG A 110 -5.23 -19.84 -16.98
N VAL A 111 -5.65 -18.65 -17.40
CA VAL A 111 -4.79 -17.67 -18.07
C VAL A 111 -3.74 -17.14 -17.09
N PHE A 112 -2.52 -16.92 -17.57
CA PHE A 112 -1.49 -16.24 -16.80
C PHE A 112 -1.78 -14.73 -16.77
N LEU A 113 -2.18 -14.25 -15.60
CA LEU A 113 -2.53 -12.85 -15.36
C LEU A 113 -1.48 -12.18 -14.46
N PRO A 114 -0.42 -11.58 -15.02
CA PRO A 114 0.50 -10.74 -14.26
C PRO A 114 -0.21 -9.46 -13.77
N LEU A 115 0.31 -8.91 -12.67
CA LEU A 115 -0.06 -7.55 -12.27
C LEU A 115 0.49 -6.57 -13.32
N PRO A 116 -0.27 -5.53 -13.69
CA PRO A 116 0.25 -4.46 -14.51
C PRO A 116 1.43 -3.85 -13.77
N CYS A 117 2.56 -3.67 -14.46
CA CYS A 117 3.55 -2.69 -14.03
C CYS A 117 2.77 -1.38 -13.79
N THR A 118 3.02 -0.69 -12.66
CA THR A 118 2.40 0.62 -12.38
C THR A 118 2.40 1.46 -13.64
N PRO A 119 1.29 2.16 -13.96
CA PRO A 119 1.16 2.82 -15.24
C PRO A 119 2.21 3.93 -15.32
N ASP A 120 3.35 3.65 -15.94
CA ASP A 120 3.96 4.67 -16.77
C ASP A 120 3.02 4.77 -17.97
N CYS A 121 2.14 5.77 -17.89
CA CYS A 121 1.01 6.03 -18.76
C CYS A 121 1.46 6.48 -20.17
N SER A 122 2.58 5.94 -20.70
CA SER A 122 3.13 6.35 -21.99
C SER A 122 4.12 5.38 -22.67
N VAL A 123 4.58 4.29 -22.05
CA VAL A 123 5.73 3.52 -22.61
C VAL A 123 5.35 2.20 -23.30
N ALA A 124 4.09 1.78 -23.26
CA ALA A 124 3.62 0.56 -23.94
C ALA A 124 3.10 0.79 -25.39
N GLN A 125 3.49 1.89 -26.03
CA GLN A 125 3.10 2.21 -27.42
C GLN A 125 4.27 2.68 -28.30
N ARG A 126 5.44 2.04 -28.18
CA ARG A 126 6.49 2.17 -29.20
C ARG A 126 7.08 0.83 -29.55
#